data_AF-A0A661CRH5-F1
#
_entry.id   AF-A0A661CRH5-F1
#
_cell.length_a   1.000
_cell.length_b   1.000
_cell.length_c   1.000
_cell.angle_alpha   90.00
_cell.angle_beta   90.00
_cell.angle_gamma   90.00
#
_symmetry.space_group_name_H-M   'P 1'
#
loop_
_entity.id
_entity.type
_entity.pdbx_description
1 polymer ?
#
loop_
_entity_poly.entity_id
_entity_poly.type
_entity_poly.pdbx_seq_one_letter_code
_entity_poly.pdbx_strand_id
1 'polypeptide(L)'
;MRPYINNMTETTFQKDHTTLDFPLNVYAHGLYLQEGKVDYLHYALFNQGESLTKVQVAQQRSTDLLLARLPPPPCRILEIGIGLGTTASMLAERGYTITGISPDAQQVALAKQCVKDNVSFECVTYEAFSAPAASYDVILLQESAQYLQSLTLFNKAHQLLAKPGFILIADEFSLQRTPKYATYGLPSLTYTLAQASRCGFNLTEQVDLSTPAAPTVDYLLWVIEKHQARLLTDLDLKPVVLDELLTSLREYQQKYRDGHYGYALLSFVKTPPPRWQITTVTTQDKETVRELFSEVFQSQQMTEAHWEWKYGQDRGLGIAAWRDGKMVAYYGSVMREIHYLGQSKFAAQITDVMVSAKERGVFTQRGAFFLTAATFLENYMGYGARTWLGYGFPTQQAMKIAQRLGLYAQVGKMIELRWQTTPGKSLIWTRIRHLQPEHSQQNQLIINKLWQKMASCLQTALVGVRDFPYVQHRYCSHPHRHYELLLVTKRFSGRALGIVIIQREQDICRMMDFIGDLKHIPEVIKQVRRMAGLWGMKQVIVWITANFLTAFPQQEAEQHDLQIPIPHNIWSQGVPPEEVDGHWWLMAGDTDFL
;
A
#
# COMPACT_ATOMS: atom_id res chain seq x y z
N MET A 1 13.74 75.93 6.92
CA MET A 1 13.81 76.20 5.47
C MET A 1 14.70 75.12 4.87
N ARG A 2 14.19 74.38 3.87
CA ARG A 2 14.77 73.23 3.13
C ARG A 2 14.75 71.84 3.82
N PRO A 3 14.59 70.76 3.02
CA PRO A 3 13.55 69.76 3.26
C PRO A 3 14.05 68.31 3.46
N TYR A 4 13.11 67.49 3.93
CA TYR A 4 13.07 66.03 3.86
C TYR A 4 13.39 65.49 2.45
N ILE A 5 14.33 64.54 2.37
CA ILE A 5 14.30 63.45 1.38
C ILE A 5 14.64 62.16 2.14
N ASN A 6 13.62 61.34 2.29
CA ASN A 6 13.64 60.02 2.89
C ASN A 6 14.04 59.04 1.77
N ASN A 7 15.29 58.57 1.74
CA ASN A 7 15.69 57.43 0.90
C ASN A 7 15.79 56.19 1.79
N MET A 8 14.63 55.60 2.11
CA MET A 8 14.59 54.17 2.43
C MET A 8 14.61 53.43 1.09
N THR A 9 15.78 52.94 0.71
CA THR A 9 15.89 51.90 -0.31
C THR A 9 15.20 50.66 0.22
N GLU A 10 14.11 50.25 -0.42
CA GLU A 10 13.53 48.92 -0.30
C GLU A 10 14.64 47.89 -0.57
N THR A 11 15.16 47.27 0.48
CA THR A 11 15.84 45.97 0.35
C THR A 11 14.78 44.95 -0.01
N THR A 12 14.64 44.70 -1.32
CA THR A 12 13.87 43.57 -1.84
C THR A 12 14.56 42.29 -1.39
N PHE A 13 14.13 41.75 -0.24
CA PHE A 13 14.55 40.43 0.23
C PHE A 13 14.03 39.38 -0.76
N GLN A 14 14.88 38.98 -1.70
CA GLN A 14 14.55 37.99 -2.71
C GLN A 14 14.50 36.62 -2.03
N LYS A 15 13.29 36.03 -1.88
CA LYS A 15 13.13 34.65 -1.42
C LYS A 15 13.97 33.75 -2.33
N ASP A 16 15.02 33.12 -1.79
CA ASP A 16 15.89 32.23 -2.56
C ASP A 16 15.19 30.89 -2.81
N HIS A 17 14.28 30.90 -3.78
CA HIS A 17 13.45 29.77 -4.18
C HIS A 17 14.22 28.75 -5.03
N THR A 18 15.48 29.06 -5.42
CA THR A 18 16.32 28.15 -6.20
C THR A 18 16.80 26.96 -5.38
N THR A 19 16.83 27.09 -4.05
CA THR A 19 17.32 26.05 -3.15
C THR A 19 16.30 24.93 -2.89
N LEU A 20 15.02 25.15 -3.20
CA LEU A 20 13.93 24.21 -2.95
C LEU A 20 14.21 22.83 -3.56
N ASP A 21 13.62 21.78 -3.00
CA ASP A 21 13.78 20.44 -3.55
C ASP A 21 13.11 20.33 -4.94
N PHE A 22 13.72 19.53 -5.82
CA PHE A 22 13.13 19.22 -7.13
C PHE A 22 11.84 18.39 -6.98
N PRO A 23 10.76 18.67 -7.74
CA PRO A 23 10.66 19.66 -8.82
C PRO A 23 10.15 21.05 -8.39
N LEU A 24 9.97 21.31 -7.09
CA LEU A 24 9.42 22.59 -6.60
C LEU A 24 10.32 23.78 -6.93
N ASN A 25 11.65 23.62 -6.95
CA ASN A 25 12.55 24.68 -7.42
C ASN A 25 12.30 25.09 -8.88
N VAL A 26 12.02 24.12 -9.77
CA VAL A 26 11.70 24.40 -11.18
C VAL A 26 10.39 25.17 -11.28
N TYR A 27 9.36 24.75 -10.54
CA TYR A 27 8.06 25.43 -10.55
C TYR A 27 8.19 26.85 -9.99
N ALA A 28 8.85 27.00 -8.84
CA ALA A 28 9.07 28.31 -8.23
C ALA A 28 9.89 29.23 -9.13
N HIS A 29 11.01 28.74 -9.69
CA HIS A 29 11.86 29.58 -10.53
C HIS A 29 11.19 29.92 -11.87
N GLY A 30 10.42 28.99 -12.45
CA GLY A 30 9.63 29.27 -13.65
C GLY A 30 8.59 30.37 -13.40
N LEU A 31 7.87 30.30 -12.28
CA LEU A 31 6.95 31.36 -11.84
C LEU A 31 7.67 32.70 -11.65
N TYR A 32 8.83 32.68 -10.99
CA TYR A 32 9.64 33.88 -10.78
C TYR A 32 10.08 34.53 -12.10
N LEU A 33 10.62 33.74 -13.04
CA LEU A 33 11.05 34.24 -14.35
C LEU A 33 9.88 34.79 -15.17
N GLN A 34 8.67 34.27 -14.97
CA GLN A 34 7.48 34.68 -15.69
C GLN A 34 6.74 35.87 -15.07
N GLU A 35 6.67 35.96 -13.74
CA GLU A 35 5.81 36.89 -13.01
C GLU A 35 6.58 37.87 -12.11
N GLY A 36 7.89 37.68 -11.97
CA GLY A 36 8.79 38.50 -11.14
C GLY A 36 8.72 38.19 -9.65
N LYS A 37 7.82 37.29 -9.22
CA LYS A 37 7.65 36.86 -7.83
C LYS A 37 6.98 35.49 -7.73
N VAL A 38 7.05 34.90 -6.55
CA VAL A 38 6.42 33.61 -6.22
C VAL A 38 5.72 33.73 -4.89
N ASP A 39 4.39 33.76 -4.93
CA ASP A 39 3.57 33.81 -3.71
C ASP A 39 3.10 32.40 -3.30
N TYR A 40 2.88 31.53 -4.30
CA TYR A 40 2.20 30.25 -4.16
C TYR A 40 2.84 29.19 -5.06
N LEU A 41 2.81 27.94 -4.59
CA LEU A 41 3.22 26.76 -5.36
C LEU A 41 2.07 25.78 -5.61
N HIS A 42 0.87 26.13 -5.15
CA HIS A 42 -0.34 25.34 -5.31
C HIS A 42 -1.06 25.65 -6.62
N TYR A 43 -1.99 24.79 -7.00
CA TYR A 43 -2.82 24.88 -8.20
C TYR A 43 -3.69 26.14 -8.22
N ALA A 44 -3.77 26.72 -9.42
CA ALA A 44 -4.66 27.82 -9.71
C ALA A 44 -6.05 27.32 -10.08
N LEU A 45 -7.08 28.09 -9.73
CA LEU A 45 -8.45 27.87 -10.20
C LEU A 45 -8.78 28.89 -11.27
N PHE A 46 -8.69 28.52 -12.56
CA PHE A 46 -8.94 29.42 -13.69
C PHE A 46 -10.43 29.59 -13.98
N ASN A 47 -10.82 30.81 -14.36
CA ASN A 47 -12.11 31.06 -14.98
C ASN A 47 -12.12 30.57 -16.43
N GLN A 48 -13.30 30.26 -16.95
CA GLN A 48 -13.44 29.82 -18.34
C GLN A 48 -12.89 30.89 -19.31
N GLY A 49 -11.93 30.50 -20.15
CA GLY A 49 -11.29 31.39 -21.13
C GLY A 49 -10.27 32.38 -20.54
N GLU A 50 -9.92 32.26 -19.25
CA GLU A 50 -8.86 33.07 -18.64
C GLU A 50 -7.49 32.76 -19.26
N SER A 51 -6.65 33.79 -19.42
CA SER A 51 -5.34 33.64 -20.04
C SER A 51 -4.37 32.88 -19.13
N LEU A 52 -3.68 31.88 -19.70
CA LEU A 52 -2.62 31.12 -19.03
C LEU A 52 -1.27 31.85 -18.96
N THR A 53 -1.24 33.18 -19.12
CA THR A 53 0.03 33.93 -19.09
C THR A 53 0.36 34.53 -17.73
N LYS A 54 -0.62 34.54 -16.81
CA LYS A 54 -0.50 34.99 -15.42
C LYS A 54 -1.34 34.08 -14.52
N VAL A 55 -0.70 33.36 -13.61
CA VAL A 55 -1.34 32.35 -12.75
C VAL A 55 -1.64 32.87 -11.34
N GLN A 56 -0.93 33.89 -10.87
CA GLN A 56 -1.04 34.41 -9.50
C GLN A 56 -2.49 34.73 -9.08
N VAL A 57 -3.29 35.36 -9.95
CA VAL A 57 -4.69 35.73 -9.65
C VAL A 57 -5.56 34.48 -9.48
N ALA A 58 -5.32 33.46 -10.28
CA ALA A 58 -6.03 32.19 -10.20
C ALA A 58 -5.54 31.33 -9.01
N GLN A 59 -4.28 31.42 -8.60
CA GLN A 59 -3.77 30.82 -7.34
C GLN A 59 -4.38 31.50 -6.12
N GLN A 60 -4.47 32.83 -6.12
CA GLN A 60 -5.13 33.59 -5.06
C GLN A 60 -6.60 33.17 -4.92
N ARG A 61 -7.30 32.97 -6.06
CA ARG A 61 -8.68 32.47 -6.08
C ARG A 61 -8.83 31.10 -5.42
N SER A 62 -7.85 30.21 -5.61
CA SER A 62 -7.79 28.91 -4.92
C SER A 62 -7.73 29.08 -3.40
N THR A 63 -6.82 29.94 -2.92
CA THR A 63 -6.71 30.23 -1.49
C THR A 63 -7.94 30.93 -0.94
N ASP A 64 -8.47 31.95 -1.63
CA ASP A 64 -9.67 32.67 -1.20
C ASP A 64 -10.89 31.75 -1.06
N LEU A 65 -11.01 30.73 -1.92
CA LEU A 65 -12.06 29.74 -1.83
C LEU A 65 -12.01 28.95 -0.50
N LEU A 66 -10.81 28.54 -0.07
CA LEU A 66 -10.58 27.90 1.23
C LEU A 66 -10.85 28.87 2.38
N LEU A 67 -10.31 30.08 2.31
CA LEU A 67 -10.44 31.08 3.37
C LEU A 67 -11.90 31.49 3.61
N ALA A 68 -12.73 31.52 2.57
CA ALA A 68 -14.16 31.83 2.66
C ALA A 68 -14.97 30.79 3.46
N ARG A 69 -14.40 29.62 3.77
CA ARG A 69 -15.03 28.53 4.52
C ARG A 69 -14.53 28.43 5.96
N LEU A 70 -13.63 29.32 6.37
CA LEU A 70 -13.16 29.36 7.75
C LEU A 70 -14.24 29.93 8.68
N PRO A 71 -14.35 29.41 9.92
CA PRO A 71 -15.10 30.08 10.98
C PRO A 71 -14.53 31.48 11.24
N PRO A 72 -15.34 32.45 11.73
CA PRO A 72 -14.86 33.80 11.98
C PRO A 72 -13.71 33.85 13.02
N PRO A 73 -12.77 34.79 12.90
CA PRO A 73 -11.70 34.97 13.88
C PRO A 73 -12.25 35.48 15.22
N PRO A 74 -11.57 35.22 16.36
CA PRO A 74 -10.33 34.46 16.47
C PRO A 74 -10.56 32.95 16.43
N CYS A 75 -9.74 32.23 15.65
CA CYS A 75 -9.69 30.76 15.62
C CYS A 75 -8.23 30.28 15.57
N ARG A 76 -7.96 29.10 16.14
CA ARG A 76 -6.64 28.44 16.09
C ARG A 76 -6.59 27.47 14.91
N ILE A 77 -5.67 27.71 13.99
CA ILE A 77 -5.51 26.96 12.75
C ILE A 77 -4.19 26.17 12.79
N LEU A 78 -4.25 24.87 12.52
CA LEU A 78 -3.09 24.09 12.15
C LEU A 78 -3.03 24.01 10.62
N GLU A 79 -2.03 24.66 10.02
CA GLU A 79 -1.75 24.56 8.59
C GLU A 79 -0.70 23.47 8.36
N ILE A 80 -1.04 22.46 7.56
CA ILE A 80 -0.13 21.37 7.20
C ILE A 80 0.35 21.63 5.78
N GLY A 81 1.67 21.71 5.58
CA GLY A 81 2.26 22.05 4.29
C GLY A 81 2.18 23.55 3.99
N ILE A 82 2.95 24.34 4.73
CA ILE A 82 2.89 25.82 4.72
C ILE A 82 3.38 26.50 3.43
N GLY A 83 3.98 25.75 2.50
CA GLY A 83 4.62 26.28 1.30
C GLY A 83 5.60 27.42 1.63
N LEU A 84 5.34 28.61 1.09
CA LEU A 84 6.16 29.81 1.29
C LEU A 84 5.68 30.70 2.46
N GLY A 85 4.74 30.23 3.29
CA GLY A 85 4.18 30.94 4.45
C GLY A 85 3.14 32.01 4.11
N THR A 86 2.77 32.15 2.84
CA THR A 86 1.86 33.22 2.35
C THR A 86 0.46 33.09 2.95
N THR A 87 -0.12 31.89 2.98
CA THR A 87 -1.45 31.63 3.55
C THR A 87 -1.49 31.89 5.05
N ALA A 88 -0.53 31.38 5.82
CA ALA A 88 -0.36 31.70 7.24
C ALA A 88 -0.31 33.22 7.51
N SER A 89 0.49 33.95 6.74
CA SER A 89 0.64 35.41 6.89
C SER A 89 -0.68 36.16 6.62
N MET A 90 -1.42 35.73 5.60
CA MET A 90 -2.75 36.25 5.25
C MET A 90 -3.81 35.95 6.31
N LEU A 91 -3.76 34.78 6.93
CA LEU A 91 -4.63 34.39 8.03
C LEU A 91 -4.32 35.22 9.28
N ALA A 92 -3.04 35.42 9.57
CA ALA A 92 -2.62 36.23 10.71
C ALA A 92 -3.15 37.66 10.66
N GLU A 93 -3.18 38.30 9.49
CA GLU A 93 -3.74 39.66 9.31
C GLU A 93 -5.25 39.70 9.57
N ARG A 94 -5.93 38.60 9.31
CA ARG A 94 -7.37 38.46 9.55
C ARG A 94 -7.69 38.09 11.01
N GLY A 95 -6.69 38.05 11.90
CA GLY A 95 -6.89 37.82 13.35
C GLY A 95 -6.94 36.35 13.77
N TYR A 96 -6.49 35.43 12.93
CA TYR A 96 -6.34 34.01 13.29
C TYR A 96 -5.04 33.76 14.05
N THR A 97 -4.96 32.66 14.80
CA THR A 97 -3.70 32.15 15.38
C THR A 97 -3.28 30.90 14.61
N ILE A 98 -2.04 30.86 14.12
CA ILE A 98 -1.61 29.81 13.18
C ILE A 98 -0.42 29.06 13.73
N THR A 99 -0.52 27.74 13.78
CA THR A 99 0.64 26.83 13.81
C THR A 99 0.79 26.23 12.43
N GLY A 100 1.89 26.49 11.76
CA GLY A 100 2.22 25.92 10.47
C GLY A 100 3.32 24.87 10.58
N ILE A 101 3.14 23.73 9.92
CA ILE A 101 4.14 22.65 9.88
C ILE A 101 4.54 22.29 8.44
N SER A 102 5.81 21.99 8.24
CA SER A 102 6.33 21.36 7.02
C SER A 102 7.56 20.52 7.35
N PRO A 103 7.79 19.37 6.69
CA PRO A 103 9.04 18.63 6.84
C PRO A 103 10.22 19.31 6.15
N ASP A 104 9.98 20.26 5.26
CA ASP A 104 11.01 20.96 4.48
C ASP A 104 11.58 22.14 5.28
N ALA A 105 12.84 21.99 5.73
CA ALA A 105 13.54 22.99 6.51
C ALA A 105 13.73 24.31 5.75
N GLN A 106 13.84 24.28 4.42
CA GLN A 106 13.99 25.47 3.61
C GLN A 106 12.67 26.23 3.46
N GLN A 107 11.56 25.52 3.22
CA GLN A 107 10.22 26.13 3.25
C GLN A 107 9.97 26.81 4.59
N VAL A 108 10.30 26.15 5.70
CA VAL A 108 10.17 26.74 7.05
C VAL A 108 11.08 27.96 7.21
N ALA A 109 12.31 27.92 6.72
CA ALA A 109 13.22 29.07 6.76
C ALA A 109 12.68 30.26 5.97
N LEU A 110 12.15 30.03 4.77
CA LEU A 110 11.53 31.05 3.92
C LEU A 110 10.24 31.61 4.55
N ALA A 111 9.37 30.75 5.08
CA ALA A 111 8.15 31.16 5.76
C ALA A 111 8.45 31.99 7.01
N LYS A 112 9.52 31.67 7.75
CA LYS A 112 9.96 32.41 8.94
C LYS A 112 10.35 33.86 8.67
N GLN A 113 10.71 34.20 7.43
CA GLN A 113 11.01 35.58 7.03
C GLN A 113 9.77 36.47 7.02
N CYS A 114 8.56 35.90 6.99
CA CYS A 114 7.29 36.62 6.92
C CYS A 114 6.45 36.49 8.22
N VAL A 115 7.08 36.16 9.36
CA VAL A 115 6.39 35.83 10.62
C VAL A 115 5.81 37.07 11.31
N LYS A 116 4.59 36.90 11.80
CA LYS A 116 3.87 37.82 12.70
C LYS A 116 3.73 37.18 14.07
N ASP A 117 3.42 37.98 15.10
CA ASP A 117 3.34 37.52 16.50
C ASP A 117 2.35 36.35 16.73
N ASN A 118 1.35 36.20 15.87
CA ASN A 118 0.32 35.15 15.92
C ASN A 118 0.58 33.95 14.99
N VAL A 119 1.81 33.79 14.49
CA VAL A 119 2.23 32.68 13.62
C VAL A 119 3.43 31.95 14.23
N SER A 120 3.33 30.64 14.35
CA SER A 120 4.46 29.76 14.70
C SER A 120 4.70 28.73 13.61
N PHE A 121 5.96 28.56 13.18
CA PHE A 121 6.35 27.54 12.19
C PHE A 121 7.29 26.49 12.78
N GLU A 122 6.96 25.21 12.57
CA GLU A 122 7.75 24.07 13.01
C GLU A 122 8.19 23.20 11.83
N CYS A 123 9.47 22.80 11.84
CA CYS A 123 10.03 21.88 10.86
C CYS A 123 9.81 20.45 11.35
N VAL A 124 8.69 19.83 10.97
CA VAL A 124 8.25 18.52 11.46
C VAL A 124 7.27 17.89 10.48
N THR A 125 7.29 16.56 10.37
CA THR A 125 6.27 15.83 9.61
C THR A 125 4.94 15.86 10.35
N TYR A 126 3.82 15.71 9.63
CA TYR A 126 2.53 15.60 10.29
C TYR A 126 2.46 14.38 11.20
N GLU A 127 3.12 13.27 10.86
CA GLU A 127 3.20 12.05 11.65
C GLU A 127 3.91 12.28 13.00
N ALA A 128 4.98 13.07 13.01
CA ALA A 128 5.79 13.33 14.21
C ALA A 128 5.28 14.51 15.05
N PHE A 129 4.49 15.42 14.47
CA PHE A 129 3.97 16.61 15.16
C PHE A 129 3.16 16.24 16.42
N SER A 130 3.30 16.98 17.52
CA SER A 130 2.53 16.67 18.74
C SER A 130 2.06 17.95 19.41
N ALA A 131 0.79 17.98 19.80
CA ALA A 131 0.20 19.04 20.59
C ALA A 131 -0.85 18.43 21.55
N PRO A 132 -1.24 19.15 22.63
CA PRO A 132 -2.34 18.74 23.47
C PRO A 132 -3.62 18.46 22.66
N ALA A 133 -4.48 17.57 23.16
CA ALA A 133 -5.77 17.33 22.52
C ALA A 133 -6.61 18.63 22.48
N ALA A 134 -7.40 18.81 21.42
CA ALA A 134 -8.23 20.01 21.20
C ALA A 134 -7.45 21.34 21.12
N SER A 135 -6.21 21.30 20.63
CA SER A 135 -5.37 22.50 20.43
C SER A 135 -5.79 23.38 19.25
N TYR A 136 -6.59 22.87 18.31
CA TYR A 136 -6.95 23.57 17.08
C TYR A 136 -8.45 23.54 16.82
N ASP A 137 -8.97 24.59 16.19
CA ASP A 137 -10.37 24.69 15.78
C ASP A 137 -10.53 24.30 14.30
N VAL A 138 -9.49 24.54 13.49
CA VAL A 138 -9.40 24.13 12.08
C VAL A 138 -8.05 23.48 11.78
N ILE A 139 -8.06 22.40 11.00
CA ILE A 139 -6.89 21.89 10.29
C ILE A 139 -7.05 22.22 8.81
N LEU A 140 -6.06 22.91 8.24
CA LEU A 140 -6.05 23.37 6.85
C LEU A 140 -4.98 22.63 6.05
N LEU A 141 -5.38 22.04 4.93
CA LEU A 141 -4.50 21.37 3.97
C LEU A 141 -4.75 21.94 2.57
N GLN A 142 -3.74 22.58 1.98
CA GLN A 142 -3.77 22.99 0.58
C GLN A 142 -2.59 22.28 -0.11
N GLU A 143 -2.91 21.26 -0.91
CA GLU A 143 -1.92 20.42 -1.62
C GLU A 143 -0.91 19.70 -0.72
N SER A 144 -1.34 19.36 0.49
CA SER A 144 -0.55 18.61 1.45
C SER A 144 -1.21 17.30 1.90
N ALA A 145 -2.52 17.12 1.67
CA ALA A 145 -3.23 15.90 1.99
C ALA A 145 -2.82 14.75 1.07
N GLN A 146 -2.42 15.03 -0.18
CA GLN A 146 -1.94 14.04 -1.15
C GLN A 146 -0.68 13.28 -0.72
N TYR A 147 0.08 13.83 0.23
CA TYR A 147 1.29 13.19 0.79
C TYR A 147 1.01 12.39 2.06
N LEU A 148 -0.22 12.44 2.59
CA LEU A 148 -0.59 11.81 3.85
C LEU A 148 -1.45 10.58 3.63
N GLN A 149 -1.22 9.55 4.44
CA GLN A 149 -2.15 8.42 4.51
C GLN A 149 -3.44 8.87 5.19
N SER A 150 -4.59 8.66 4.54
CA SER A 150 -5.89 9.18 5.00
C SER A 150 -6.24 8.74 6.43
N LEU A 151 -6.00 7.47 6.80
CA LEU A 151 -6.18 7.03 8.19
C LEU A 151 -5.33 7.84 9.19
N THR A 152 -4.07 8.10 8.88
CA THR A 152 -3.16 8.87 9.74
C THR A 152 -3.64 10.31 9.86
N LEU A 153 -4.01 10.93 8.74
CA LEU A 153 -4.57 12.28 8.67
C LEU A 153 -5.76 12.41 9.64
N PHE A 154 -6.80 11.62 9.42
CA PHE A 154 -8.06 11.79 10.14
C PHE A 154 -7.99 11.34 11.60
N ASN A 155 -7.29 10.24 11.94
CA ASN A 155 -7.18 9.83 13.35
C ASN A 155 -6.48 10.90 14.19
N LYS A 156 -5.36 11.43 13.69
CA LYS A 156 -4.60 12.46 14.39
C LYS A 156 -5.36 13.79 14.42
N ALA A 157 -6.05 14.14 13.33
CA ALA A 157 -6.91 15.32 13.30
C ALA A 157 -8.03 15.24 14.33
N HIS A 158 -8.62 14.05 14.53
CA HIS A 158 -9.66 13.84 15.54
C HIS A 158 -9.13 14.14 16.94
N GLN A 159 -7.90 13.76 17.27
CA GLN A 159 -7.29 14.11 18.56
C GLN A 159 -7.01 15.62 18.69
N LEU A 160 -6.44 16.23 17.66
CA LEU A 160 -5.96 17.62 17.69
C LEU A 160 -7.08 18.66 17.67
N LEU A 161 -8.23 18.35 17.07
CA LEU A 161 -9.34 19.30 16.88
C LEU A 161 -10.22 19.46 18.13
N ALA A 162 -10.68 20.68 18.38
CA ALA A 162 -11.70 21.03 19.36
C ALA A 162 -13.11 20.59 18.92
N LYS A 163 -14.13 20.96 19.70
CA LYS A 163 -15.55 20.72 19.35
C LYS A 163 -16.31 22.07 19.32
N PRO A 164 -16.95 22.46 18.20
CA PRO A 164 -16.82 21.84 16.88
C PRO A 164 -15.39 22.03 16.34
N GLY A 165 -14.95 21.11 15.48
CA GLY A 165 -13.64 21.18 14.84
C GLY A 165 -13.76 20.83 13.37
N PHE A 166 -12.96 21.47 12.53
CA PHE A 166 -13.10 21.41 11.06
C PHE A 166 -11.81 20.96 10.38
N ILE A 167 -11.95 20.25 9.27
CA ILE A 167 -10.85 20.02 8.32
C ILE A 167 -11.26 20.63 7.00
N LEU A 168 -10.39 21.47 6.44
CA LEU A 168 -10.55 22.01 5.09
C LEU A 168 -9.39 21.50 4.23
N ILE A 169 -9.73 20.88 3.11
CA ILE A 169 -8.78 20.33 2.14
C ILE A 169 -9.06 20.94 0.77
N ALA A 170 -8.05 21.46 0.09
CA ALA A 170 -8.06 21.65 -1.36
C ALA A 170 -6.86 20.92 -1.94
N ASP A 171 -7.10 19.86 -2.70
CA ASP A 171 -6.02 18.98 -3.14
C ASP A 171 -6.40 18.18 -4.39
N GLU A 172 -5.39 17.54 -4.95
CA GLU A 172 -5.53 16.57 -6.03
C GLU A 172 -5.91 15.18 -5.49
N PHE A 173 -6.75 14.48 -6.24
CA PHE A 173 -7.16 13.12 -5.93
C PHE A 173 -7.20 12.24 -7.18
N SER A 174 -6.97 10.95 -6.97
CA SER A 174 -7.34 9.94 -7.95
C SER A 174 -8.86 9.70 -7.90
N LEU A 175 -9.54 9.94 -9.01
CA LEU A 175 -10.97 9.68 -9.20
C LEU A 175 -11.19 8.26 -9.75
N GLN A 176 -10.28 7.79 -10.59
CA GLN A 176 -10.30 6.46 -11.17
C GLN A 176 -8.89 5.89 -11.29
N ARG A 177 -8.74 4.59 -11.03
CA ARG A 177 -7.49 3.84 -11.13
C ARG A 177 -7.65 2.71 -12.15
N THR A 178 -6.64 2.56 -13.00
CA THR A 178 -6.64 1.60 -14.10
C THR A 178 -5.30 0.87 -14.18
N PRO A 179 -5.21 -0.27 -14.89
CA PRO A 179 -3.94 -0.96 -15.11
C PRO A 179 -2.86 -0.06 -15.72
N LYS A 180 -3.24 0.89 -16.58
CA LYS A 180 -2.34 1.81 -17.27
C LYS A 180 -1.63 2.76 -16.30
N TYR A 181 -2.33 3.20 -15.25
CA TYR A 181 -1.82 4.13 -14.24
C TYR A 181 -1.73 3.46 -12.87
N ALA A 182 -1.23 2.23 -12.84
CA ALA A 182 -1.26 1.39 -11.65
C ALA A 182 -0.08 1.59 -10.67
N THR A 183 0.85 2.51 -10.97
CA THR A 183 1.90 2.92 -10.03
C THR A 183 1.31 3.70 -8.86
N TYR A 184 2.01 3.71 -7.72
CA TYR A 184 1.60 4.47 -6.54
C TYR A 184 1.40 5.94 -6.94
N GLY A 185 0.21 6.47 -6.66
CA GLY A 185 -0.23 7.79 -7.13
C GLY A 185 -1.08 8.50 -6.08
N LEU A 186 -1.86 9.49 -6.51
CA LEU A 186 -2.70 10.28 -5.62
C LEU A 186 -3.66 9.42 -4.78
N PRO A 187 -4.00 9.87 -3.55
CA PRO A 187 -5.01 9.20 -2.75
C PRO A 187 -6.33 9.14 -3.53
N SER A 188 -7.05 8.02 -3.41
CA SER A 188 -8.37 7.91 -4.02
C SER A 188 -9.35 8.80 -3.26
N LEU A 189 -10.09 9.67 -3.96
CA LEU A 189 -11.12 10.50 -3.35
C LEU A 189 -12.14 9.64 -2.59
N THR A 190 -12.64 8.59 -3.23
CA THR A 190 -13.62 7.66 -2.65
C THR A 190 -13.12 7.04 -1.35
N TYR A 191 -11.87 6.57 -1.30
CA TYR A 191 -11.33 5.95 -0.10
C TYR A 191 -10.99 6.97 0.99
N THR A 192 -10.52 8.16 0.61
CA THR A 192 -10.32 9.28 1.54
C THR A 192 -11.63 9.65 2.24
N LEU A 193 -12.74 9.78 1.51
CA LEU A 193 -14.05 10.05 2.09
C LEU A 193 -14.53 8.92 3.02
N ALA A 194 -14.35 7.66 2.60
CA ALA A 194 -14.72 6.50 3.41
C ALA A 194 -13.92 6.46 4.72
N GLN A 195 -12.62 6.73 4.67
CA GLN A 195 -11.75 6.72 5.85
C GLN A 195 -12.00 7.93 6.77
N ALA A 196 -12.30 9.11 6.24
CA ALA A 196 -12.74 10.26 7.03
C ALA A 196 -13.97 9.89 7.88
N SER A 197 -14.97 9.26 7.27
CA SER A 197 -16.17 8.76 7.95
C SER A 197 -15.84 7.76 9.06
N ARG A 198 -14.97 6.78 8.79
CA ARG A 198 -14.52 5.79 9.79
C ARG A 198 -13.75 6.41 10.96
N CYS A 199 -13.05 7.51 10.72
CA CYS A 199 -12.28 8.24 11.72
C CYS A 199 -13.08 9.33 12.47
N GLY A 200 -14.40 9.38 12.29
CA GLY A 200 -15.26 10.31 13.04
C GLY A 200 -15.36 11.70 12.43
N PHE A 201 -15.47 11.79 11.10
CA PHE A 201 -15.73 13.03 10.37
C PHE A 201 -16.93 12.88 9.45
N ASN A 202 -17.78 13.91 9.42
CA ASN A 202 -18.83 14.04 8.42
C ASN A 202 -18.39 15.05 7.36
N LEU A 203 -18.51 14.66 6.10
CA LEU A 203 -18.35 15.57 4.97
C LEU A 203 -19.54 16.54 4.94
N THR A 204 -19.25 17.84 4.96
CA THR A 204 -20.26 18.92 4.90
C THR A 204 -20.29 19.60 3.55
N GLU A 205 -19.17 19.59 2.81
CA GLU A 205 -19.07 20.15 1.47
C GLU A 205 -18.05 19.35 0.65
N GLN A 206 -18.39 19.09 -0.60
CA GLN A 206 -17.47 18.58 -1.62
C GLN A 206 -17.72 19.37 -2.91
N VAL A 207 -16.70 20.07 -3.38
CA VAL A 207 -16.74 20.82 -4.63
C VAL A 207 -15.74 20.22 -5.59
N ASP A 208 -16.20 19.77 -6.76
CA ASP A 208 -15.33 19.39 -7.85
C ASP A 208 -14.77 20.65 -8.51
N LEU A 209 -13.45 20.77 -8.49
CA LEU A 209 -12.68 21.88 -9.02
C LEU A 209 -11.74 21.41 -10.15
N SER A 210 -11.94 20.20 -10.67
CA SER A 210 -11.05 19.59 -11.66
C SER A 210 -10.95 20.43 -12.94
N THR A 211 -12.08 20.93 -13.45
CA THR A 211 -12.11 21.78 -14.65
C THR A 211 -11.36 23.10 -14.48
N PRO A 212 -11.63 23.92 -13.43
CA PRO A 212 -10.86 25.15 -13.22
C PRO A 212 -9.40 24.91 -12.80
N ALA A 213 -9.06 23.76 -12.20
CA ALA A 213 -7.71 23.45 -11.75
C ALA A 213 -6.78 22.92 -12.87
N ALA A 214 -7.33 22.11 -13.80
CA ALA A 214 -6.57 21.43 -14.85
C ALA A 214 -5.63 22.35 -15.68
N PRO A 215 -5.98 23.61 -16.02
CA PRO A 215 -5.09 24.48 -16.78
C PRO A 215 -3.81 24.87 -16.05
N THR A 216 -3.68 24.58 -14.75
CA THR A 216 -2.42 24.70 -14.02
C THR A 216 -1.33 23.84 -14.66
N VAL A 217 -1.65 22.62 -15.08
CA VAL A 217 -0.67 21.72 -15.73
C VAL A 217 -0.24 22.29 -17.09
N ASP A 218 -1.18 22.88 -17.84
CA ASP A 218 -0.89 23.57 -19.10
C ASP A 218 0.05 24.77 -18.88
N TYR A 219 -0.20 25.55 -17.82
CA TYR A 219 0.66 26.67 -17.42
C TYR A 219 2.08 26.17 -17.08
N LEU A 220 2.20 25.10 -16.28
CA LEU A 220 3.49 24.54 -15.89
C LEU A 220 4.31 24.05 -17.09
N LEU A 221 3.67 23.34 -18.03
CA LEU A 221 4.31 22.94 -19.28
C LEU A 221 4.82 24.16 -20.06
N TRP A 222 3.95 25.14 -20.27
CA TRP A 222 4.27 26.34 -21.03
C TRP A 222 5.39 27.16 -20.37
N VAL A 223 5.34 27.38 -19.06
CA VAL A 223 6.32 28.23 -18.36
C VAL A 223 7.70 27.57 -18.33
N ILE A 224 7.76 26.25 -18.19
CA ILE A 224 9.01 25.48 -18.22
C ILE A 224 9.61 25.49 -19.63
N GLU A 225 8.81 25.24 -20.67
CA GLU A 225 9.28 25.25 -22.05
C GLU A 225 9.76 26.66 -22.46
N LYS A 226 9.03 27.70 -22.09
CA LYS A 226 9.38 29.09 -22.38
C LYS A 226 10.71 29.51 -21.75
N HIS A 227 10.95 29.12 -20.50
CA HIS A 227 12.11 29.54 -19.71
C HIS A 227 13.20 28.46 -19.61
N GLN A 228 13.17 27.44 -20.48
CA GLN A 228 14.03 26.27 -20.42
C GLN A 228 15.52 26.60 -20.28
N ALA A 229 16.05 27.49 -21.12
CA ALA A 229 17.47 27.84 -21.11
C ALA A 229 17.91 28.50 -19.79
N ARG A 230 17.04 29.33 -19.21
CA ARG A 230 17.27 29.98 -17.92
C ARG A 230 17.18 28.96 -16.79
N LEU A 231 16.14 28.13 -16.76
CA LEU A 231 15.96 27.06 -15.77
C LEU A 231 17.15 26.11 -15.71
N LEU A 232 17.68 25.67 -16.86
CA LEU A 232 18.87 24.81 -16.91
C LEU A 232 20.11 25.50 -16.34
N THR A 233 20.29 26.79 -16.63
CA THR A 233 21.47 27.55 -16.22
C THR A 233 21.41 27.94 -14.74
N ASP A 234 20.28 28.50 -14.31
CA ASP A 234 20.11 29.09 -12.98
C ASP A 234 20.00 28.02 -11.88
N LEU A 235 19.48 26.83 -12.21
CA LEU A 235 19.30 25.72 -11.27
C LEU A 235 20.33 24.60 -11.45
N ASP A 236 21.34 24.78 -12.32
CA ASP A 236 22.37 23.78 -12.65
C ASP A 236 21.79 22.39 -13.01
N LEU A 237 20.72 22.40 -13.84
CA LEU A 237 20.02 21.17 -14.22
C LEU A 237 20.56 20.59 -15.53
N LYS A 238 20.59 19.27 -15.62
CA LYS A 238 20.86 18.56 -16.88
C LYS A 238 19.59 18.58 -17.76
N PRO A 239 19.71 18.76 -19.09
CA PRO A 239 18.57 18.75 -20.00
C PRO A 239 17.63 17.54 -19.82
N VAL A 240 18.22 16.35 -19.65
CA VAL A 240 17.46 15.10 -19.44
C VAL A 240 16.50 15.16 -18.25
N VAL A 241 16.87 15.83 -17.16
CA VAL A 241 16.03 15.94 -15.96
C VAL A 241 14.79 16.80 -16.26
N LEU A 242 14.96 17.86 -17.03
CA LEU A 242 13.87 18.74 -17.41
C LEU A 242 12.95 18.10 -18.46
N ASP A 243 13.51 17.33 -19.40
CA ASP A 243 12.75 16.56 -20.38
C ASP A 243 11.90 15.45 -19.72
N GLU A 244 12.45 14.78 -18.71
CA GLU A 244 11.73 13.81 -17.87
C GLU A 244 10.58 14.48 -17.10
N LEU A 245 10.81 15.67 -16.54
CA LEU A 245 9.75 16.44 -15.86
C LEU A 245 8.63 16.85 -16.83
N LEU A 246 8.96 17.36 -18.02
CA LEU A 246 7.97 17.71 -19.04
C LEU A 246 7.18 16.48 -19.51
N THR A 247 7.85 15.34 -19.65
CA THR A 247 7.19 14.06 -19.98
C THR A 247 6.20 13.67 -18.89
N SER A 248 6.61 13.74 -17.62
CA SER A 248 5.75 13.47 -16.47
C SER A 248 4.53 14.41 -16.42
N LEU A 249 4.72 15.71 -16.65
CA LEU A 249 3.64 16.70 -16.70
C LEU A 249 2.66 16.45 -17.85
N ARG A 250 3.13 15.99 -19.02
CA ARG A 250 2.24 15.62 -20.15
C ARG A 250 1.39 14.39 -19.82
N GLU A 251 1.96 13.41 -19.12
CA GLU A 251 1.17 12.28 -18.59
C GLU A 251 0.14 12.76 -17.56
N TYR A 252 0.52 13.70 -16.69
CA TYR A 252 -0.36 14.30 -15.70
C TYR A 252 -1.53 15.05 -16.34
N GLN A 253 -1.24 15.87 -17.36
CA GLN A 253 -2.23 16.56 -18.19
C GLN A 253 -3.22 15.56 -18.81
N GLN A 254 -2.72 14.44 -19.33
CA GLN A 254 -3.58 13.40 -19.91
C GLN A 254 -4.46 12.74 -18.85
N LYS A 255 -3.95 12.48 -17.64
CA LYS A 255 -4.76 11.93 -16.52
C LYS A 255 -5.90 12.85 -16.11
N TYR A 256 -5.71 14.17 -16.15
CA TYR A 256 -6.78 15.14 -15.96
C TYR A 256 -7.81 15.09 -17.09
N ARG A 257 -7.36 15.07 -18.35
CA ARG A 257 -8.25 14.99 -19.53
C ARG A 257 -9.09 13.72 -19.56
N ASP A 258 -8.51 12.61 -19.13
CA ASP A 258 -9.16 11.30 -19.06
C ASP A 258 -10.07 11.15 -17.82
N GLY A 259 -10.06 12.11 -16.88
CA GLY A 259 -10.83 12.04 -15.64
C GLY A 259 -10.28 11.04 -14.61
N HIS A 260 -9.00 10.65 -14.72
CA HIS A 260 -8.34 9.82 -13.73
C HIS A 260 -7.92 10.60 -12.49
N TYR A 261 -7.43 11.82 -12.70
CA TYR A 261 -7.09 12.78 -11.65
C TYR A 261 -8.11 13.92 -11.66
N GLY A 262 -8.29 14.52 -10.49
CA GLY A 262 -9.13 15.69 -10.32
C GLY A 262 -8.71 16.49 -9.09
N TYR A 263 -9.27 17.68 -8.96
CA TYR A 263 -9.01 18.59 -7.86
C TYR A 263 -10.31 18.81 -7.10
N ALA A 264 -10.27 18.73 -5.76
CA ALA A 264 -11.49 18.89 -4.96
C ALA A 264 -11.25 19.76 -3.73
N LEU A 265 -12.25 20.58 -3.41
CA LEU A 265 -12.38 21.16 -2.08
C LEU A 265 -13.27 20.26 -1.22
N LEU A 266 -12.78 19.87 -0.06
CA LEU A 266 -13.49 19.05 0.91
C LEU A 266 -13.55 19.78 2.26
N SER A 267 -14.74 19.81 2.84
CA SER A 267 -14.97 20.33 4.19
C SER A 267 -15.54 19.24 5.07
N PHE A 268 -14.91 19.02 6.22
CA PHE A 268 -15.34 18.03 7.20
C PHE A 268 -15.60 18.68 8.55
N VAL A 269 -16.62 18.19 9.25
CA VAL A 269 -16.86 18.49 10.66
C VAL A 269 -16.59 17.26 11.51
N LYS A 270 -15.87 17.47 12.62
CA LYS A 270 -15.59 16.44 13.62
C LYS A 270 -16.87 15.95 14.30
N THR A 271 -17.02 14.64 14.40
CA THR A 271 -18.14 13.98 15.08
C THR A 271 -17.69 13.39 16.43
N PRO A 272 -18.62 12.87 17.26
CA PRO A 272 -18.23 12.06 18.41
C PRO A 272 -17.31 10.90 17.99
N PRO A 273 -16.38 10.45 18.86
CA PRO A 273 -15.50 9.34 18.54
C PRO A 273 -16.27 8.13 17.99
N PRO A 274 -15.80 7.49 16.91
CA PRO A 274 -16.42 6.26 16.42
C PRO A 274 -16.32 5.17 17.48
N ARG A 275 -17.25 4.21 17.45
CA ARG A 275 -17.24 3.06 18.37
C ARG A 275 -15.92 2.28 18.33
N TRP A 276 -15.33 2.18 17.14
CA TRP A 276 -14.03 1.57 16.94
C TRP A 276 -13.10 2.57 16.29
N GLN A 277 -11.91 2.74 16.84
CA GLN A 277 -10.84 3.48 16.21
C GLN A 277 -10.09 2.55 15.26
N ILE A 278 -9.98 2.93 13.98
CA ILE A 278 -9.32 2.12 12.96
C ILE A 278 -7.93 2.67 12.69
N THR A 279 -6.88 1.85 12.82
CA THR A 279 -5.50 2.29 12.60
C THR A 279 -4.72 1.29 11.74
N THR A 280 -3.66 1.79 11.11
CA THR A 280 -2.60 0.93 10.56
C THR A 280 -1.83 0.30 11.72
N VAL A 281 -1.45 -0.96 11.56
CA VAL A 281 -0.63 -1.69 12.52
C VAL A 281 0.85 -1.47 12.22
N THR A 282 1.61 -1.19 13.28
CA THR A 282 3.06 -0.96 13.24
C THR A 282 3.80 -2.02 14.05
N THR A 283 5.13 -1.99 14.03
CA THR A 283 5.96 -2.86 14.87
C THR A 283 5.74 -2.64 16.37
N GLN A 284 5.28 -1.45 16.77
CA GLN A 284 4.96 -1.14 18.17
C GLN A 284 3.73 -1.89 18.68
N ASP A 285 2.83 -2.29 17.77
CA ASP A 285 1.57 -2.98 18.11
C ASP A 285 1.74 -4.50 18.25
N LYS A 286 2.95 -5.03 18.04
CA LYS A 286 3.29 -6.46 18.04
C LYS A 286 2.67 -7.23 19.21
N GLU A 287 2.83 -6.75 20.44
CA GLU A 287 2.33 -7.44 21.62
C GLU A 287 0.80 -7.52 21.62
N THR A 288 0.12 -6.42 21.28
CA THR A 288 -1.35 -6.40 21.23
C THR A 288 -1.92 -7.33 20.15
N VAL A 289 -1.24 -7.48 19.00
CA VAL A 289 -1.66 -8.45 17.97
C VAL A 289 -1.47 -9.89 18.47
N ARG A 290 -0.37 -10.19 19.17
CA ARG A 290 -0.10 -11.51 19.77
C ARG A 290 -1.11 -11.86 20.88
N GLU A 291 -1.53 -10.88 21.67
CA GLU A 291 -2.59 -11.04 22.66
C GLU A 291 -3.93 -11.38 22.00
N LEU A 292 -4.34 -10.63 20.98
CA LEU A 292 -5.57 -10.91 20.24
C LEU A 292 -5.52 -12.27 19.54
N PHE A 293 -4.36 -12.65 18.99
CA PHE A 293 -4.14 -13.97 18.41
C PHE A 293 -4.39 -15.08 19.42
N SER A 294 -3.81 -14.96 20.61
CA SER A 294 -4.00 -15.94 21.69
C SER A 294 -5.45 -16.00 22.17
N GLU A 295 -6.15 -14.86 22.22
CA GLU A 295 -7.58 -14.79 22.56
C GLU A 295 -8.45 -15.52 21.52
N VAL A 296 -8.21 -15.28 20.23
CA VAL A 296 -9.06 -15.77 19.13
C VAL A 296 -8.80 -17.24 18.82
N PHE A 297 -7.53 -17.67 18.86
CA PHE A 297 -7.14 -19.02 18.50
C PHE A 297 -6.97 -19.97 19.69
N GLN A 298 -7.05 -19.48 20.95
CA GLN A 298 -7.14 -20.17 22.26
C GLN A 298 -6.11 -21.28 22.58
N SER A 299 -5.84 -22.20 21.65
CA SER A 299 -4.86 -23.28 21.74
C SER A 299 -3.50 -22.93 21.14
N GLN A 300 -3.37 -21.76 20.52
CA GLN A 300 -2.12 -21.33 19.87
C GLN A 300 -1.59 -20.05 20.51
N GLN A 301 -0.30 -20.04 20.82
CA GLN A 301 0.43 -18.84 21.21
C GLN A 301 1.41 -18.47 20.10
N MET A 302 1.37 -17.20 19.70
CA MET A 302 2.35 -16.67 18.77
C MET A 302 3.58 -16.20 19.54
N THR A 303 4.66 -16.98 19.46
CA THR A 303 5.97 -16.58 19.98
C THR A 303 6.51 -15.36 19.23
N GLU A 304 7.41 -14.61 19.85
CA GLU A 304 8.13 -13.50 19.20
C GLU A 304 8.87 -13.94 17.93
N ALA A 305 9.56 -15.08 17.94
CA ALA A 305 10.26 -15.60 16.76
C ALA A 305 9.30 -15.90 15.59
N HIS A 306 8.10 -16.40 15.90
CA HIS A 306 7.05 -16.63 14.90
C HIS A 306 6.51 -15.32 14.32
N TRP A 307 6.29 -14.30 15.16
CA TRP A 307 5.91 -12.97 14.69
C TRP A 307 6.97 -12.38 13.76
N GLU A 308 8.25 -12.42 14.16
CA GLU A 308 9.34 -11.84 13.36
C GLU A 308 9.48 -12.56 12.01
N TRP A 309 9.39 -13.89 12.02
CA TRP A 309 9.35 -14.67 10.79
C TRP A 309 8.19 -14.27 9.89
N LYS A 310 6.98 -14.10 10.45
CA LYS A 310 5.77 -13.81 9.66
C LYS A 310 5.70 -12.36 9.17
N TYR A 311 5.81 -11.40 10.09
CA TYR A 311 5.51 -9.98 9.87
C TYR A 311 6.71 -9.05 9.92
N GLY A 312 7.85 -9.52 10.45
CA GLY A 312 9.05 -8.71 10.63
C GLY A 312 9.64 -8.17 9.33
N GLN A 313 10.61 -7.25 9.46
CA GLN A 313 11.32 -6.62 8.33
C GLN A 313 10.37 -6.08 7.23
N ASP A 314 9.32 -5.37 7.64
CA ASP A 314 8.32 -4.72 6.77
C ASP A 314 7.57 -5.65 5.80
N ARG A 315 7.59 -6.97 6.07
CA ARG A 315 6.79 -7.97 5.36
C ARG A 315 5.31 -7.85 5.69
N GLY A 316 5.00 -7.52 6.95
CA GLY A 316 3.64 -7.44 7.45
C GLY A 316 2.90 -6.19 7.02
N LEU A 317 1.63 -6.35 6.66
CA LEU A 317 0.67 -5.26 6.51
C LEU A 317 -0.55 -5.58 7.38
N GLY A 318 -1.10 -4.60 8.07
CA GLY A 318 -2.26 -4.83 8.92
C GLY A 318 -3.08 -3.60 9.23
N ILE A 319 -4.38 -3.80 9.38
CA ILE A 319 -5.32 -2.81 9.92
C ILE A 319 -5.94 -3.38 11.20
N ALA A 320 -6.01 -2.55 12.24
CA ALA A 320 -6.61 -2.90 13.51
C ALA A 320 -7.85 -2.05 13.82
N ALA A 321 -8.76 -2.62 14.61
CA ALA A 321 -9.83 -1.89 15.26
C ALA A 321 -9.62 -1.93 16.78
N TRP A 322 -9.71 -0.75 17.40
CA TRP A 322 -9.53 -0.56 18.83
C TRP A 322 -10.82 -0.12 19.49
N ARG A 323 -11.04 -0.60 20.72
CA ARG A 323 -12.14 -0.18 21.58
C ARG A 323 -11.62 -0.08 23.00
N ASP A 324 -11.82 1.07 23.63
CA ASP A 324 -11.41 1.33 25.02
C ASP A 324 -9.92 0.98 25.28
N GLY A 325 -9.05 1.32 24.32
CA GLY A 325 -7.61 1.05 24.38
C GLY A 325 -7.19 -0.40 24.08
N LYS A 326 -8.14 -1.31 23.84
CA LYS A 326 -7.86 -2.71 23.50
C LYS A 326 -8.07 -2.99 22.00
N MET A 327 -7.15 -3.73 21.38
CA MET A 327 -7.35 -4.25 20.02
C MET A 327 -8.44 -5.33 20.04
N VAL A 328 -9.49 -5.13 19.25
CA VAL A 328 -10.64 -6.05 19.18
C VAL A 328 -10.82 -6.71 17.81
N ALA A 329 -10.21 -6.16 16.77
CA ALA A 329 -10.09 -6.83 15.49
C ALA A 329 -8.75 -6.50 14.82
N TYR A 330 -8.28 -7.43 13.99
CA TYR A 330 -7.08 -7.32 13.19
C TYR A 330 -7.29 -7.99 11.84
N TYR A 331 -6.88 -7.32 10.78
CA TYR A 331 -6.86 -7.85 9.43
C TYR A 331 -5.42 -7.78 8.92
N GLY A 332 -4.73 -8.93 8.94
CA GLY A 332 -3.30 -9.05 8.66
C GLY A 332 -2.99 -9.79 7.36
N SER A 333 -1.90 -9.36 6.74
CA SER A 333 -1.33 -10.02 5.58
C SER A 333 0.19 -9.99 5.61
N VAL A 334 0.79 -10.84 4.77
CA VAL A 334 2.21 -10.78 4.45
C VAL A 334 2.36 -10.45 2.96
N MET A 335 3.26 -9.51 2.65
CA MET A 335 3.57 -9.17 1.28
C MET A 335 4.39 -10.29 0.64
N ARG A 336 3.98 -10.71 -0.55
CA ARG A 336 4.61 -11.81 -1.28
C ARG A 336 4.86 -11.44 -2.74
N GLU A 337 6.07 -11.68 -3.23
CA GLU A 337 6.35 -11.58 -4.66
C GLU A 337 5.69 -12.73 -5.42
N ILE A 338 5.04 -12.41 -6.52
CA ILE A 338 4.38 -13.35 -7.41
C ILE A 338 4.79 -13.07 -8.86
N HIS A 339 4.71 -14.10 -9.70
CA HIS A 339 4.57 -13.91 -11.13
C HIS A 339 3.06 -13.89 -11.45
N TYR A 340 2.56 -12.71 -11.84
CA TYR A 340 1.23 -12.48 -12.38
C TYR A 340 1.30 -12.59 -13.90
N LEU A 341 0.85 -13.71 -14.47
CA LEU A 341 0.88 -13.94 -15.92
C LEU A 341 2.28 -13.67 -16.52
N GLY A 342 3.31 -14.18 -15.83
CA GLY A 342 4.72 -14.02 -16.21
C GLY A 342 5.38 -12.70 -15.79
N GLN A 343 4.63 -11.73 -15.27
CA GLN A 343 5.17 -10.43 -14.80
C GLN A 343 5.38 -10.45 -13.29
N SER A 344 6.53 -9.94 -12.81
CA SER A 344 6.75 -9.78 -11.35
C SER A 344 5.83 -8.70 -10.78
N LYS A 345 5.12 -9.05 -9.71
CA LYS A 345 4.21 -8.19 -8.93
C LYS A 345 4.27 -8.59 -7.47
N PHE A 346 3.74 -7.74 -6.58
CA PHE A 346 3.49 -8.10 -5.18
C PHE A 346 2.02 -8.42 -4.96
N ALA A 347 1.74 -9.46 -4.18
CA ALA A 347 0.42 -9.81 -3.69
C ALA A 347 0.37 -9.77 -2.16
N ALA A 348 -0.78 -9.45 -1.59
CA ALA A 348 -1.04 -9.63 -0.16
C ALA A 348 -1.53 -11.06 0.09
N GLN A 349 -0.75 -11.86 0.80
CA GLN A 349 -1.23 -13.12 1.34
C GLN A 349 -1.94 -12.83 2.66
N ILE A 350 -3.26 -12.96 2.66
CA ILE A 350 -4.09 -12.77 3.85
C ILE A 350 -3.84 -13.95 4.78
N THR A 351 -3.46 -13.63 6.02
CA THR A 351 -3.01 -14.59 7.02
C THR A 351 -3.97 -14.55 8.21
N ASP A 352 -3.65 -13.76 9.24
CA ASP A 352 -4.44 -13.67 10.45
C ASP A 352 -5.56 -12.64 10.31
N VAL A 353 -6.79 -13.13 10.29
CA VAL A 353 -8.00 -12.31 10.34
C VAL A 353 -8.73 -12.62 11.63
N MET A 354 -8.72 -11.66 12.55
CA MET A 354 -9.08 -11.88 13.95
C MET A 354 -10.15 -10.90 14.39
N VAL A 355 -11.18 -11.39 15.07
CA VAL A 355 -12.20 -10.59 15.74
C VAL A 355 -12.49 -11.21 17.09
N SER A 356 -12.35 -10.41 18.14
CA SER A 356 -12.68 -10.79 19.51
C SER A 356 -14.10 -11.34 19.58
N ALA A 357 -14.32 -12.38 20.38
CA ALA A 357 -15.63 -13.01 20.52
C ALA A 357 -16.72 -12.02 20.95
N LYS A 358 -16.34 -10.98 21.71
CA LYS A 358 -17.26 -9.92 22.20
C LYS A 358 -17.77 -8.99 21.08
N GLU A 359 -17.07 -8.91 19.95
CA GLU A 359 -17.39 -8.02 18.83
C GLU A 359 -17.82 -8.78 17.57
N ARG A 360 -17.70 -10.12 17.56
CA ARG A 360 -17.91 -10.99 16.39
C ARG A 360 -19.36 -11.01 15.85
N GLY A 361 -20.33 -10.57 16.64
CA GLY A 361 -21.77 -10.62 16.29
C GLY A 361 -22.26 -9.55 15.31
N VAL A 362 -21.43 -8.60 14.89
CA VAL A 362 -21.83 -7.50 14.01
C VAL A 362 -21.44 -7.79 12.56
N PHE A 363 -22.28 -8.51 11.82
CA PHE A 363 -22.08 -8.84 10.40
C PHE A 363 -22.65 -7.77 9.46
N THR A 364 -22.30 -6.52 9.69
CA THR A 364 -22.76 -5.39 8.87
C THR A 364 -21.57 -4.62 8.34
N GLN A 365 -21.80 -3.71 7.38
CA GLN A 365 -20.78 -2.77 6.91
C GLN A 365 -20.33 -1.74 7.96
N ARG A 366 -20.82 -1.88 9.21
CA ARG A 366 -20.37 -1.09 10.35
C ARG A 366 -19.62 -1.94 11.37
N GLY A 367 -19.55 -3.26 11.22
CA GLY A 367 -18.87 -4.15 12.18
C GLY A 367 -17.35 -4.09 12.07
N ALA A 368 -16.66 -4.41 13.17
CA ALA A 368 -15.19 -4.37 13.25
C ALA A 368 -14.50 -5.14 12.12
N PHE A 369 -14.97 -6.36 11.79
CA PHE A 369 -14.45 -7.15 10.67
C PHE A 369 -14.47 -6.38 9.34
N PHE A 370 -15.64 -5.82 9.00
CA PHE A 370 -15.80 -5.09 7.75
C PHE A 370 -14.92 -3.85 7.73
N LEU A 371 -14.91 -3.07 8.82
CA LEU A 371 -14.13 -1.85 8.91
C LEU A 371 -12.63 -2.12 8.73
N THR A 372 -12.09 -3.17 9.36
CA THR A 372 -10.69 -3.55 9.17
C THR A 372 -10.42 -4.08 7.77
N ALA A 373 -11.31 -4.93 7.22
CA ALA A 373 -11.12 -5.54 5.91
C ALA A 373 -11.23 -4.52 4.76
N ALA A 374 -12.29 -3.71 4.73
CA ALA A 374 -12.49 -2.68 3.70
C ALA A 374 -11.33 -1.67 3.71
N THR A 375 -10.94 -1.19 4.90
CA THR A 375 -9.82 -0.26 5.03
C THR A 375 -8.49 -0.88 4.60
N PHE A 376 -8.26 -2.17 4.89
CA PHE A 376 -7.07 -2.87 4.42
C PHE A 376 -7.02 -2.92 2.89
N LEU A 377 -8.14 -3.27 2.23
CA LEU A 377 -8.23 -3.36 0.77
C LEU A 377 -8.00 -1.99 0.11
N GLU A 378 -8.57 -0.93 0.69
CA GLU A 378 -8.39 0.45 0.21
C GLU A 378 -6.93 0.96 0.31
N ASN A 379 -6.22 0.56 1.37
CA ASN A 379 -4.84 1.02 1.60
C ASN A 379 -3.81 0.21 0.81
N TYR A 380 -4.04 -1.09 0.67
CA TYR A 380 -2.98 -2.00 0.26
C TYR A 380 -3.24 -2.78 -1.02
N MET A 381 -4.47 -2.80 -1.55
CA MET A 381 -4.83 -3.70 -2.66
C MET A 381 -5.47 -3.00 -3.86
N GLY A 382 -5.02 -3.36 -5.06
CA GLY A 382 -5.58 -2.90 -6.34
C GLY A 382 -4.63 -1.97 -7.08
N TYR A 383 -5.15 -1.31 -8.11
CA TYR A 383 -4.36 -0.36 -8.90
C TYR A 383 -3.92 0.82 -8.02
N GLY A 384 -2.68 1.27 -8.20
CA GLY A 384 -2.10 2.36 -7.42
C GLY A 384 -1.82 2.04 -5.95
N ALA A 385 -1.91 0.77 -5.54
CA ALA A 385 -1.58 0.31 -4.20
C ALA A 385 -0.27 -0.50 -4.16
N ARG A 386 0.22 -0.82 -2.96
CA ARG A 386 1.47 -1.57 -2.76
C ARG A 386 1.37 -3.02 -3.25
N THR A 387 0.17 -3.62 -3.23
CA THR A 387 -0.07 -4.97 -3.74
C THR A 387 -1.09 -4.97 -4.87
N TRP A 388 -0.78 -5.74 -5.91
CA TRP A 388 -1.57 -5.82 -7.14
C TRP A 388 -2.93 -6.50 -6.90
N LEU A 389 -2.91 -7.54 -6.07
CA LEU A 389 -4.06 -8.34 -5.67
C LEU A 389 -3.74 -9.07 -4.36
N GLY A 390 -4.67 -9.86 -3.85
CA GLY A 390 -4.42 -10.72 -2.70
C GLY A 390 -5.11 -12.07 -2.80
N TYR A 391 -4.67 -12.99 -1.96
CA TYR A 391 -5.23 -14.34 -1.83
C TYR A 391 -5.10 -14.79 -0.38
N GLY A 392 -5.82 -15.83 -0.01
CA GLY A 392 -5.77 -16.40 1.33
C GLY A 392 -6.52 -17.72 1.38
N PHE A 393 -6.68 -18.26 2.58
CA PHE A 393 -7.25 -19.60 2.79
C PHE A 393 -8.37 -19.56 3.85
N PRO A 394 -9.44 -18.77 3.64
CA PRO A 394 -10.52 -18.63 4.61
C PRO A 394 -11.31 -19.93 4.75
N THR A 395 -11.98 -20.09 5.88
CA THR A 395 -13.05 -21.10 6.01
C THR A 395 -14.23 -20.72 5.12
N GLN A 396 -15.08 -21.69 4.74
CA GLN A 396 -16.28 -21.41 3.96
C GLN A 396 -17.21 -20.38 4.61
N GLN A 397 -17.30 -20.38 5.94
CA GLN A 397 -18.13 -19.44 6.66
C GLN A 397 -17.58 -18.02 6.54
N ALA A 398 -16.27 -17.83 6.73
CA ALA A 398 -15.62 -16.53 6.56
C ALA A 398 -15.77 -16.02 5.12
N MET A 399 -15.61 -16.91 4.12
CA MET A 399 -15.81 -16.56 2.71
C MET A 399 -17.23 -16.07 2.42
N LYS A 400 -18.26 -16.80 2.90
CA LYS A 400 -19.66 -16.40 2.73
C LYS A 400 -19.98 -15.04 3.34
N ILE A 401 -19.39 -14.73 4.50
CA ILE A 401 -19.56 -13.42 5.16
C ILE A 401 -18.93 -12.32 4.29
N ALA A 402 -17.70 -12.52 3.82
CA ALA A 402 -17.01 -11.54 3.00
C ALA A 402 -17.70 -11.29 1.65
N GLN A 403 -18.23 -12.34 1.00
CA GLN A 403 -19.05 -12.22 -0.21
C GLN A 403 -20.33 -11.41 0.04
N ARG A 404 -21.06 -11.69 1.13
CA ARG A 404 -22.27 -10.93 1.50
C ARG A 404 -21.99 -9.46 1.78
N LEU A 405 -20.79 -9.14 2.25
CA LEU A 405 -20.36 -7.77 2.50
C LEU A 405 -19.78 -7.07 1.26
N GLY A 406 -19.69 -7.77 0.12
CA GLY A 406 -19.14 -7.23 -1.13
C GLY A 406 -17.62 -7.08 -1.12
N LEU A 407 -16.90 -7.80 -0.24
CA LEU A 407 -15.45 -7.69 -0.13
C LEU A 407 -14.74 -8.61 -1.12
N TYR A 408 -15.21 -9.86 -1.27
CA TYR A 408 -14.56 -10.89 -2.09
C TYR A 408 -15.49 -11.57 -3.08
N ALA A 409 -14.89 -12.03 -4.18
CA ALA A 409 -15.38 -13.09 -5.04
C ALA A 409 -14.53 -14.36 -4.85
N GLN A 410 -15.07 -15.53 -5.20
CA GLN A 410 -14.31 -16.78 -5.20
C GLN A 410 -13.71 -17.01 -6.60
N VAL A 411 -12.41 -17.31 -6.65
CA VAL A 411 -11.63 -17.50 -7.90
C VAL A 411 -10.92 -18.86 -7.96
N GLY A 412 -11.33 -19.80 -7.11
CA GLY A 412 -10.74 -21.13 -7.02
C GLY A 412 -11.07 -21.84 -5.72
N LYS A 413 -10.48 -23.04 -5.56
CA LYS A 413 -10.54 -23.83 -4.34
C LYS A 413 -9.35 -24.79 -4.25
N MET A 414 -8.99 -25.17 -3.02
CA MET A 414 -7.95 -26.16 -2.75
C MET A 414 -8.51 -27.57 -2.76
N ILE A 415 -7.74 -28.50 -3.32
CA ILE A 415 -8.01 -29.93 -3.39
C ILE A 415 -6.80 -30.69 -2.82
N GLU A 416 -7.07 -31.76 -2.08
CA GLU A 416 -6.05 -32.73 -1.69
C GLU A 416 -6.04 -33.91 -2.66
N LEU A 417 -4.86 -34.28 -3.14
CA LEU A 417 -4.59 -35.56 -3.77
C LEU A 417 -3.82 -36.44 -2.80
N ARG A 418 -4.25 -37.70 -2.67
CA ARG A 418 -3.70 -38.68 -1.73
C ARG A 418 -3.34 -39.97 -2.45
N TRP A 419 -2.11 -40.43 -2.25
CA TRP A 419 -1.63 -41.71 -2.76
C TRP A 419 -1.16 -42.60 -1.62
N GLN A 420 -1.34 -43.91 -1.78
CA GLN A 420 -0.68 -44.90 -0.93
C GLN A 420 0.81 -44.93 -1.24
N THR A 421 1.64 -45.06 -0.21
CA THR A 421 3.08 -45.28 -0.37
C THR A 421 3.35 -46.63 -1.00
N THR A 422 4.44 -46.73 -1.76
CA THR A 422 4.86 -47.97 -2.39
C THR A 422 6.28 -48.30 -1.94
N PRO A 423 6.48 -49.23 -0.98
CA PRO A 423 7.81 -49.72 -0.63
C PRO A 423 8.35 -50.57 -1.79
N GLY A 424 8.84 -49.91 -2.84
CA GLY A 424 9.29 -50.52 -4.08
C GLY A 424 10.81 -50.56 -4.23
N LYS A 425 11.28 -51.39 -5.18
CA LYS A 425 12.68 -51.47 -5.59
C LYS A 425 13.18 -50.09 -6.08
N SER A 426 14.50 -49.85 -5.97
CA SER A 426 15.12 -48.61 -6.45
C SER A 426 14.75 -48.33 -7.90
N LEU A 427 14.28 -47.12 -8.19
CA LEU A 427 14.09 -46.66 -9.57
C LEU A 427 15.45 -46.52 -10.24
N ILE A 428 15.61 -47.11 -11.43
CA ILE A 428 16.91 -47.24 -12.12
C ILE A 428 17.34 -45.90 -12.75
N TRP A 429 16.37 -45.09 -13.18
CA TRP A 429 16.62 -43.88 -13.97
C TRP A 429 16.74 -42.60 -13.15
N THR A 430 16.23 -42.61 -11.92
CA THR A 430 16.14 -41.44 -11.06
C THR A 430 16.66 -41.74 -9.65
N ARG A 431 17.18 -40.71 -8.99
CA ARG A 431 17.64 -40.74 -7.60
C ARG A 431 16.99 -39.60 -6.84
N ILE A 432 16.72 -39.83 -5.56
CA ILE A 432 16.26 -38.81 -4.62
C ILE A 432 17.25 -38.72 -3.47
N ARG A 433 17.53 -37.51 -3.00
CA ARG A 433 18.41 -37.23 -1.87
C ARG A 433 17.93 -36.01 -1.10
N HIS A 434 18.30 -35.91 0.18
CA HIS A 434 18.16 -34.66 0.92
C HIS A 434 19.03 -33.57 0.28
N LEU A 435 18.47 -32.37 0.25
CA LEU A 435 19.12 -31.14 -0.17
C LEU A 435 19.33 -30.26 1.05
N GLN A 436 20.58 -29.87 1.30
CA GLN A 436 20.94 -28.94 2.36
C GLN A 436 21.46 -27.66 1.71
N PRO A 437 20.60 -26.67 1.40
CA PRO A 437 21.00 -25.48 0.67
C PRO A 437 21.81 -24.49 1.52
N GLU A 438 21.68 -24.52 2.84
CA GLU A 438 22.38 -23.62 3.77
C GLU A 438 23.91 -23.83 3.76
N HIS A 439 24.36 -25.04 3.43
CA HIS A 439 25.79 -25.42 3.44
C HIS A 439 26.41 -25.51 2.03
N SER A 440 25.68 -25.16 0.97
CA SER A 440 26.16 -25.36 -0.40
C SER A 440 25.57 -24.37 -1.39
N GLN A 441 26.42 -23.48 -1.90
CA GLN A 441 26.07 -22.55 -2.98
C GLN A 441 25.58 -23.28 -4.24
N GLN A 442 26.10 -24.48 -4.52
CA GLN A 442 25.62 -25.30 -5.64
C GLN A 442 24.15 -25.71 -5.46
N ASN A 443 23.74 -26.08 -4.25
CA ASN A 443 22.35 -26.43 -3.96
C ASN A 443 21.43 -25.21 -4.09
N GLN A 444 21.87 -24.02 -3.69
CA GLN A 444 21.15 -22.75 -3.88
C GLN A 444 20.95 -22.46 -5.38
N LEU A 445 22.00 -22.62 -6.20
CA LEU A 445 21.92 -22.48 -7.65
C LEU A 445 20.97 -23.50 -8.30
N ILE A 446 20.87 -24.72 -7.77
CA ILE A 446 19.91 -25.73 -8.24
C ILE A 446 18.48 -25.27 -8.00
N ILE A 447 18.17 -24.73 -6.81
CA ILE A 447 16.84 -24.18 -6.49
C ILE A 447 16.47 -23.09 -7.50
N ASN A 448 17.34 -22.10 -7.67
CA ASN A 448 17.08 -20.98 -8.59
C ASN A 448 16.89 -21.45 -10.04
N LYS A 449 17.71 -22.40 -10.52
CA LYS A 449 17.55 -22.96 -11.88
C LYS A 449 16.25 -23.73 -12.05
N LEU A 450 15.79 -24.44 -11.03
CA LEU A 450 14.51 -25.16 -11.08
C LEU A 450 13.32 -24.19 -10.98
N TRP A 451 13.42 -23.15 -10.16
CA TRP A 451 12.43 -22.07 -10.11
C TRP A 451 12.27 -21.38 -11.46
N GLN A 452 13.36 -20.99 -12.13
CA GLN A 452 13.28 -20.36 -13.44
C GLN A 452 12.57 -21.24 -14.48
N LYS A 453 12.79 -22.56 -14.43
CA LYS A 453 12.04 -23.52 -15.27
C LYS A 453 10.57 -23.57 -14.89
N MET A 454 10.25 -23.65 -13.61
CA MET A 454 8.87 -23.65 -13.12
C MET A 454 8.12 -22.39 -13.55
N ALA A 455 8.73 -21.22 -13.35
CA ALA A 455 8.19 -19.92 -13.78
C ALA A 455 7.92 -19.89 -15.29
N SER A 456 8.82 -20.47 -16.11
CA SER A 456 8.60 -20.56 -17.56
C SER A 456 7.42 -21.45 -17.96
N CYS A 457 7.11 -22.49 -17.17
CA CYS A 457 5.94 -23.33 -17.40
C CYS A 457 4.63 -22.69 -16.93
N LEU A 458 4.70 -21.67 -16.08
CA LEU A 458 3.58 -21.02 -15.41
C LEU A 458 3.37 -19.56 -15.88
N GLN A 459 3.77 -19.24 -17.12
CA GLN A 459 3.62 -17.90 -17.69
C GLN A 459 2.16 -17.42 -17.78
N THR A 460 1.19 -18.33 -17.79
CA THR A 460 -0.25 -18.01 -17.81
C THR A 460 -0.91 -18.17 -16.45
N ALA A 461 -0.13 -18.39 -15.39
CA ALA A 461 -0.63 -18.62 -14.04
C ALA A 461 -0.28 -17.45 -13.11
N LEU A 462 -0.89 -17.46 -11.92
CA LEU A 462 -0.48 -16.69 -10.77
C LEU A 462 0.27 -17.62 -9.83
N VAL A 463 1.55 -17.34 -9.60
CA VAL A 463 2.41 -18.23 -8.80
C VAL A 463 3.35 -17.40 -7.94
N GLY A 464 3.40 -17.71 -6.64
CA GLY A 464 4.38 -17.11 -5.75
C GLY A 464 5.82 -17.51 -6.09
N VAL A 465 6.74 -16.57 -5.96
CA VAL A 465 8.17 -16.80 -6.19
C VAL A 465 8.67 -17.92 -5.27
N ARG A 466 9.42 -18.87 -5.84
CA ARG A 466 10.00 -20.04 -5.15
C ARG A 466 11.50 -20.16 -5.35
N ASP A 467 12.19 -19.03 -5.36
CA ASP A 467 13.64 -18.97 -5.43
C ASP A 467 14.30 -19.33 -4.08
N PHE A 468 15.64 -19.32 -4.02
CA PHE A 468 16.35 -19.66 -2.80
C PHE A 468 16.05 -18.70 -1.62
N PRO A 469 16.04 -17.35 -1.78
CA PRO A 469 15.61 -16.44 -0.72
C PRO A 469 14.25 -16.81 -0.10
N TYR A 470 13.24 -17.08 -0.94
CA TYR A 470 11.94 -17.54 -0.45
C TYR A 470 12.05 -18.87 0.29
N VAL A 471 12.72 -19.87 -0.30
CA VAL A 471 12.86 -21.21 0.30
C VAL A 471 13.58 -21.16 1.65
N GLN A 472 14.64 -20.36 1.74
CA GLN A 472 15.42 -20.17 2.97
C GLN A 472 14.52 -19.59 4.06
N HIS A 473 13.85 -18.48 3.77
CA HIS A 473 12.98 -17.82 4.73
C HIS A 473 11.80 -18.71 5.14
N ARG A 474 11.09 -19.26 4.16
CA ARG A 474 9.82 -19.98 4.38
C ARG A 474 10.03 -21.34 5.05
N TYR A 475 11.04 -22.09 4.63
CA TYR A 475 11.19 -23.50 5.01
C TYR A 475 12.44 -23.79 5.85
N CYS A 476 13.57 -23.11 5.62
CA CYS A 476 14.80 -23.39 6.36
C CYS A 476 14.82 -22.66 7.71
N SER A 477 14.39 -21.39 7.75
CA SER A 477 14.41 -20.56 8.95
C SER A 477 13.10 -20.54 9.74
N HIS A 478 12.17 -21.47 9.48
CA HIS A 478 10.91 -21.50 10.20
C HIS A 478 11.15 -21.85 11.68
N PRO A 479 10.66 -21.08 12.67
CA PRO A 479 11.03 -21.26 14.07
C PRO A 479 10.49 -22.56 14.70
N HIS A 480 9.29 -22.99 14.30
CA HIS A 480 8.59 -24.13 14.92
C HIS A 480 8.41 -25.38 14.05
N ARG A 481 8.66 -25.27 12.75
CA ARG A 481 8.39 -26.33 11.77
C ARG A 481 9.70 -26.73 11.11
N HIS A 482 9.90 -28.03 10.99
CA HIS A 482 11.05 -28.58 10.30
C HIS A 482 10.59 -29.20 8.99
N TYR A 483 11.08 -28.65 7.89
CA TYR A 483 10.80 -29.13 6.54
C TYR A 483 12.01 -29.83 5.95
N GLU A 484 11.76 -30.85 5.15
CA GLU A 484 12.81 -31.59 4.46
C GLU A 484 12.75 -31.30 2.96
N LEU A 485 13.88 -30.86 2.40
CA LEU A 485 14.01 -30.59 0.97
C LEU A 485 14.58 -31.84 0.29
N LEU A 486 13.85 -32.41 -0.65
CA LEU A 486 14.25 -33.58 -1.41
C LEU A 486 14.51 -33.21 -2.86
N LEU A 487 15.74 -33.42 -3.32
CA LEU A 487 16.12 -33.23 -4.72
C LEU A 487 15.97 -34.55 -5.48
N VAL A 488 15.22 -34.52 -6.57
CA VAL A 488 15.14 -35.62 -7.54
C VAL A 488 16.01 -35.31 -8.75
N THR A 489 16.90 -36.23 -9.10
CA THR A 489 17.80 -36.12 -10.26
C THR A 489 17.71 -37.34 -11.18
N LYS A 490 18.11 -37.18 -12.44
CA LYS A 490 18.47 -38.33 -13.28
C LYS A 490 19.72 -39.00 -12.72
N ARG A 491 19.71 -40.34 -12.65
CA ARG A 491 20.79 -41.11 -12.00
C ARG A 491 22.12 -41.00 -12.74
N PHE A 492 22.09 -41.06 -14.08
CA PHE A 492 23.30 -41.08 -14.91
C PHE A 492 23.84 -39.69 -15.26
N SER A 493 22.97 -38.69 -15.49
CA SER A 493 23.41 -37.34 -15.87
C SER A 493 23.50 -36.35 -14.72
N GLY A 494 23.02 -36.72 -13.52
CA GLY A 494 22.93 -35.80 -12.38
C GLY A 494 21.93 -34.65 -12.57
N ARG A 495 21.24 -34.58 -13.71
CA ARG A 495 20.33 -33.47 -14.04
C ARG A 495 19.20 -33.40 -13.03
N ALA A 496 19.08 -32.25 -12.36
CA ALA A 496 17.95 -31.94 -11.48
C ALA A 496 16.62 -31.95 -12.24
N LEU A 497 15.64 -32.68 -11.71
CA LEU A 497 14.29 -32.80 -12.26
C LEU A 497 13.29 -31.94 -11.48
N GLY A 498 13.42 -31.92 -10.16
CA GLY A 498 12.59 -31.09 -9.28
C GLY A 498 13.02 -31.24 -7.82
N ILE A 499 12.63 -30.26 -7.03
CA ILE A 499 12.73 -30.28 -5.56
C ILE A 499 11.31 -30.41 -5.02
N VAL A 500 11.17 -31.23 -3.98
CA VAL A 500 9.96 -31.32 -3.17
C VAL A 500 10.30 -30.90 -1.77
N ILE A 501 9.53 -29.97 -1.22
CA ILE A 501 9.57 -29.67 0.20
C ILE A 501 8.50 -30.51 0.88
N ILE A 502 8.87 -31.30 1.88
CA ILE A 502 7.95 -32.17 2.61
C ILE A 502 7.93 -31.86 4.09
N GLN A 503 6.81 -32.25 4.71
CA GLN A 503 6.64 -32.35 6.14
C GLN A 503 6.14 -33.76 6.46
N ARG A 504 6.75 -34.41 7.46
CA ARG A 504 6.34 -35.74 7.91
C ARG A 504 5.56 -35.61 9.21
N GLU A 505 4.35 -36.16 9.23
CA GLU A 505 3.50 -36.17 10.41
C GLU A 505 2.80 -37.52 10.53
N GLN A 506 3.06 -38.23 11.63
CA GLN A 506 2.53 -39.58 11.86
C GLN A 506 2.79 -40.51 10.64
N ASP A 507 1.72 -41.02 10.01
CA ASP A 507 1.78 -41.91 8.85
C ASP A 507 1.73 -41.18 7.49
N ILE A 508 1.78 -39.84 7.49
CA ILE A 508 1.53 -38.99 6.31
C ILE A 508 2.78 -38.17 5.93
N CYS A 509 3.22 -38.35 4.68
CA CYS A 509 4.20 -37.50 4.03
C CYS A 509 3.48 -36.41 3.23
N ARG A 510 3.44 -35.19 3.76
CA ARG A 510 2.81 -34.05 3.10
C ARG A 510 3.82 -33.34 2.20
N MET A 511 3.50 -33.22 0.92
CA MET A 511 4.21 -32.37 -0.02
C MET A 511 3.75 -30.92 0.20
N MET A 512 4.60 -30.12 0.84
CA MET A 512 4.35 -28.71 1.09
C MET A 512 4.46 -27.91 -0.20
N ASP A 513 5.48 -28.22 -1.01
CA ASP A 513 5.74 -27.45 -2.23
C ASP A 513 6.53 -28.26 -3.25
N PHE A 514 6.50 -27.80 -4.49
CA PHE A 514 7.25 -28.34 -5.61
C PHE A 514 7.95 -27.22 -6.38
N ILE A 515 9.23 -27.43 -6.71
CA ILE A 515 10.03 -26.48 -7.50
C ILE A 515 10.69 -27.25 -8.65
N GLY A 516 10.24 -27.02 -9.87
CA GLY A 516 10.82 -27.66 -11.06
C GLY A 516 9.92 -27.60 -12.28
N ASP A 517 10.35 -28.28 -13.34
CA ASP A 517 9.57 -28.40 -14.58
C ASP A 517 8.35 -29.31 -14.34
N LEU A 518 7.15 -28.80 -14.61
CA LEU A 518 5.87 -29.47 -14.29
C LEU A 518 5.76 -30.86 -14.94
N LYS A 519 6.38 -31.08 -16.11
CA LYS A 519 6.36 -32.39 -16.78
C LYS A 519 7.07 -33.49 -15.98
N HIS A 520 7.85 -33.13 -14.98
CA HIS A 520 8.57 -34.06 -14.10
C HIS A 520 7.82 -34.38 -12.80
N ILE A 521 6.67 -33.75 -12.53
CA ILE A 521 5.84 -34.03 -11.36
C ILE A 521 5.51 -35.53 -11.22
N PRO A 522 5.12 -36.28 -12.27
CA PRO A 522 4.83 -37.70 -12.14
C PRO A 522 6.01 -38.53 -11.65
N GLU A 523 7.21 -38.25 -12.15
CA GLU A 523 8.43 -38.96 -11.77
C GLU A 523 8.87 -38.59 -10.34
N VAL A 524 8.67 -37.33 -9.96
CA VAL A 524 8.95 -36.82 -8.62
C VAL A 524 8.02 -37.48 -7.59
N ILE A 525 6.73 -37.59 -7.87
CA ILE A 525 5.77 -38.25 -6.97
C ILE A 525 6.07 -39.74 -6.80
N LYS A 526 6.47 -40.43 -7.86
CA LYS A 526 6.94 -41.83 -7.76
C LYS A 526 8.11 -41.96 -6.77
N GLN A 527 9.08 -41.04 -6.82
CA GLN A 527 10.21 -41.05 -5.89
C GLN A 527 9.79 -40.71 -4.45
N VAL A 528 8.90 -39.75 -4.26
CA VAL A 528 8.39 -39.39 -2.92
C VAL A 528 7.59 -40.54 -2.32
N ARG A 529 6.69 -41.19 -3.07
CA ARG A 529 5.93 -42.39 -2.64
C ARG A 529 6.85 -43.53 -2.22
N ARG A 530 7.94 -43.75 -2.96
CA ARG A 530 8.95 -44.75 -2.63
C ARG A 530 9.71 -44.40 -1.35
N MET A 531 10.18 -43.16 -1.22
CA MET A 531 10.91 -42.72 -0.01
C MET A 531 10.05 -42.74 1.24
N ALA A 532 8.81 -42.26 1.14
CA ALA A 532 7.84 -42.30 2.23
C ALA A 532 7.56 -43.75 2.68
N GLY A 533 7.41 -44.69 1.72
CA GLY A 533 7.28 -46.12 2.05
C GLY A 533 8.52 -46.71 2.73
N LEU A 534 9.73 -46.29 2.36
CA LEU A 534 10.96 -46.70 3.04
C LEU A 534 11.06 -46.14 4.47
N TRP A 535 10.44 -45.00 4.73
CA TRP A 535 10.30 -44.43 6.08
C TRP A 535 9.15 -45.04 6.89
N GLY A 536 8.45 -46.04 6.35
CA GLY A 536 7.32 -46.69 7.03
C GLY A 536 6.04 -45.86 7.04
N MET A 537 5.99 -44.75 6.31
CA MET A 537 4.79 -43.93 6.18
C MET A 537 3.79 -44.64 5.27
N LYS A 538 2.50 -44.34 5.43
CA LYS A 538 1.42 -45.01 4.66
C LYS A 538 0.94 -44.20 3.48
N GLN A 539 1.00 -42.87 3.59
CA GLN A 539 0.37 -41.98 2.61
C GLN A 539 1.30 -40.84 2.20
N VAL A 540 1.19 -40.45 0.93
CA VAL A 540 1.72 -39.17 0.41
C VAL A 540 0.54 -38.31 0.01
N ILE A 541 0.52 -37.07 0.46
CA ILE A 541 -0.54 -36.12 0.12
C ILE A 541 0.03 -34.82 -0.42
N VAL A 542 -0.72 -34.17 -1.30
CA VAL A 542 -0.42 -32.82 -1.80
C VAL A 542 -1.70 -32.00 -1.82
N TRP A 543 -1.60 -30.73 -1.47
CA TRP A 543 -2.66 -29.76 -1.71
C TRP A 543 -2.32 -28.97 -2.95
N ILE A 544 -3.31 -28.77 -3.82
CA ILE A 544 -3.18 -27.97 -5.03
C ILE A 544 -4.52 -27.30 -5.35
N THR A 545 -4.49 -26.13 -5.97
CA THR A 545 -5.67 -25.51 -6.55
C THR A 545 -6.30 -26.38 -7.65
N ALA A 546 -7.63 -26.47 -7.67
CA ALA A 546 -8.38 -27.43 -8.50
C ALA A 546 -8.05 -27.36 -10.01
N ASN A 547 -7.75 -26.17 -10.53
CA ASN A 547 -7.38 -25.92 -11.93
C ASN A 547 -6.04 -26.56 -12.34
N PHE A 548 -5.18 -26.94 -11.40
CA PHE A 548 -3.88 -27.58 -11.68
C PHE A 548 -3.83 -29.07 -11.36
N LEU A 549 -4.98 -29.73 -11.11
CA LEU A 549 -5.02 -31.17 -10.82
C LEU A 549 -4.37 -32.01 -11.92
N THR A 550 -4.55 -31.64 -13.19
CA THR A 550 -4.02 -32.38 -14.34
C THR A 550 -2.49 -32.40 -14.42
N ALA A 551 -1.80 -31.50 -13.70
CA ALA A 551 -0.35 -31.53 -13.58
C ALA A 551 0.15 -32.70 -12.71
N PHE A 552 -0.73 -33.31 -11.91
CA PHE A 552 -0.42 -34.38 -10.98
C PHE A 552 -0.97 -35.73 -11.48
N PRO A 553 -0.31 -36.87 -11.16
CA PRO A 553 -0.80 -38.20 -11.51
C PRO A 553 -2.14 -38.51 -10.85
N GLN A 554 -3.16 -38.73 -11.67
CA GLN A 554 -4.51 -39.08 -11.19
C GLN A 554 -4.68 -40.58 -10.92
N GLN A 555 -3.81 -41.42 -11.51
CA GLN A 555 -3.84 -42.86 -11.27
C GLN A 555 -3.48 -43.15 -9.81
N GLU A 556 -4.28 -44.00 -9.15
CA GLU A 556 -4.14 -44.36 -7.72
C GLU A 556 -4.25 -43.17 -6.75
N ALA A 557 -4.69 -42.00 -7.22
CA ALA A 557 -4.92 -40.82 -6.40
C ALA A 557 -6.37 -40.81 -5.91
N GLU A 558 -6.57 -40.68 -4.61
CA GLU A 558 -7.85 -40.25 -4.05
C GLU A 558 -7.88 -38.72 -4.05
N GLN A 559 -9.00 -38.15 -4.51
CA GLN A 559 -9.22 -36.71 -4.52
C GLN A 559 -10.20 -36.31 -3.40
N HIS A 560 -9.80 -35.34 -2.59
CA HIS A 560 -10.61 -34.82 -1.48
C HIS A 560 -10.76 -33.31 -1.60
N ASP A 561 -12.00 -32.81 -1.60
CA ASP A 561 -12.25 -31.36 -1.57
C ASP A 561 -12.05 -30.83 -0.16
N LEU A 562 -11.05 -29.96 0.01
CA LEU A 562 -10.67 -29.40 1.31
C LEU A 562 -11.68 -28.38 1.84
N GLN A 563 -12.65 -27.98 1.03
CA GLN A 563 -13.63 -26.94 1.36
C GLN A 563 -12.97 -25.58 1.67
N ILE A 564 -11.77 -25.33 1.12
CA ILE A 564 -11.03 -24.06 1.25
C ILE A 564 -11.15 -23.29 -0.07
N PRO A 565 -12.03 -22.27 -0.16
CA PRO A 565 -12.13 -21.40 -1.33
C PRO A 565 -10.94 -20.44 -1.40
N ILE A 566 -10.59 -20.00 -2.62
CA ILE A 566 -9.60 -18.94 -2.82
C ILE A 566 -10.35 -17.61 -3.03
N PRO A 567 -10.17 -16.62 -2.13
CA PRO A 567 -10.80 -15.31 -2.24
C PRO A 567 -10.03 -14.40 -3.18
N HIS A 568 -10.74 -13.49 -3.83
CA HIS A 568 -10.19 -12.38 -4.58
C HIS A 568 -10.96 -11.10 -4.26
N ASN A 569 -10.27 -9.97 -4.16
CA ASN A 569 -10.83 -8.67 -3.83
C ASN A 569 -11.71 -8.12 -4.95
N ILE A 570 -12.89 -7.63 -4.58
CA ILE A 570 -13.82 -6.89 -5.46
C ILE A 570 -14.27 -5.56 -4.85
N TRP A 571 -13.70 -5.16 -3.71
CA TRP A 571 -14.02 -3.92 -2.99
C TRP A 571 -13.32 -2.71 -3.60
N SER A 572 -12.02 -2.83 -3.85
CA SER A 572 -11.21 -1.75 -4.43
C SER A 572 -11.01 -1.93 -5.93
N GLN A 573 -10.79 -0.83 -6.64
CA GLN A 573 -10.45 -0.79 -8.06
C GLN A 573 -9.14 -1.56 -8.32
N GLY A 574 -9.27 -2.75 -8.88
CA GLY A 574 -8.17 -3.67 -9.13
C GLY A 574 -8.52 -4.68 -10.22
N VAL A 575 -7.74 -5.75 -10.30
CA VAL A 575 -7.94 -6.81 -11.31
C VAL A 575 -9.33 -7.43 -11.14
N PRO A 576 -10.14 -7.54 -12.21
CA PRO A 576 -11.43 -8.22 -12.14
C PRO A 576 -11.29 -9.70 -11.77
N PRO A 577 -12.24 -10.29 -11.01
CA PRO A 577 -12.15 -11.69 -10.57
C PRO A 577 -12.10 -12.68 -11.73
N GLU A 578 -12.76 -12.39 -12.84
CA GLU A 578 -12.78 -13.22 -14.06
C GLU A 578 -11.41 -13.35 -14.74
N GLU A 579 -10.49 -12.39 -14.54
CA GLU A 579 -9.12 -12.47 -15.04
C GLU A 579 -8.20 -13.32 -14.13
N VAL A 580 -8.67 -13.65 -12.93
CA VAL A 580 -7.91 -14.37 -11.90
C VAL A 580 -8.44 -15.79 -11.69
N ASP A 581 -9.71 -16.01 -11.95
CA ASP A 581 -10.38 -17.30 -11.76
C ASP A 581 -9.66 -18.43 -12.50
N GLY A 582 -9.31 -19.49 -11.76
CA GLY A 582 -8.61 -20.64 -12.33
C GLY A 582 -7.17 -20.40 -12.78
N HIS A 583 -6.52 -19.30 -12.37
CA HIS A 583 -5.12 -19.03 -12.70
C HIS A 583 -4.12 -19.27 -11.55
N TRP A 584 -4.58 -19.35 -10.29
CA TRP A 584 -3.71 -19.55 -9.13
C TRP A 584 -3.07 -20.93 -9.08
N TRP A 585 -1.74 -20.98 -8.97
CA TRP A 585 -0.96 -22.14 -8.51
C TRP A 585 -0.67 -21.96 -7.01
N LEU A 586 -1.44 -22.64 -6.16
CA LEU A 586 -1.22 -22.62 -4.71
C LEU A 586 -1.15 -24.05 -4.16
N MET A 587 -0.17 -24.30 -3.30
CA MET A 587 0.10 -25.56 -2.61
C MET A 587 0.03 -25.39 -1.09
N ALA A 588 0.13 -26.49 -0.33
CA ALA A 588 0.07 -26.46 1.14
C ALA A 588 1.06 -25.48 1.78
N GLY A 589 2.28 -25.35 1.22
CA GLY A 589 3.31 -24.44 1.69
C GLY A 589 2.97 -22.95 1.56
N ASP A 590 1.98 -22.63 0.72
CA ASP A 590 1.44 -21.28 0.60
C ASP A 590 0.49 -20.93 1.76
N THR A 591 0.05 -21.90 2.56
CA THR A 591 -0.77 -21.69 3.78
C THR A 591 0.10 -21.54 5.02
N ASP A 592 -0.30 -20.75 6.00
CA ASP A 592 0.46 -20.43 7.23
C ASP A 592 0.03 -21.21 8.48
N PHE A 593 -1.03 -22.03 8.41
CA PHE A 593 -1.59 -22.75 9.56
C PHE A 593 -1.29 -24.26 9.60
N LEU A 594 -0.60 -24.80 8.60
CA LEU A 594 -0.25 -26.23 8.51
C LEU A 594 0.99 -26.65 9.32
#